data_AF-A0A1M6I4M4-F1
#
_entry.id   AF-A0A1M6I4M4-F1
#
_cell.length_a   1.000
_cell.length_b   1.000
_cell.length_c   1.000
_cell.angle_alpha   90.00
_cell.angle_beta   90.00
_cell.angle_gamma   90.00
#
_symmetry.space_group_name_H-M   'P 1'
#
loop_
_entity.id
_entity.type
_entity.pdbx_description
1 polymer ?
#
loop_
_entity_poly.entity_id
_entity_poly.type
_entity_poly.pdbx_seq_one_letter_code
_entity_poly.pdbx_strand_id
1 'polypeptide(L)'
;MHDIEQLFTFACSGDISGLEEYYKNGGTKNIRYQKFGTEHSLMMGAFRNCQFATMDYLKSQGETLTEAEAAALQRALGQMERAKHLADPKEKERESSR
;
A
#
# COMPACT_ATOMS: atom_id res chain seq x y z
N MET A 1 16.41 18.34 -1.56
CA MET A 1 16.38 17.03 -2.22
C MET A 1 16.04 16.01 -1.14
N HIS A 2 14.88 15.36 -1.23
CA HIS A 2 14.48 14.33 -0.27
C HIS A 2 15.21 13.03 -0.62
N ASP A 3 15.78 12.36 0.38
CA ASP A 3 16.31 11.00 0.19
C ASP A 3 15.17 9.96 0.21
N ILE A 4 15.48 8.74 -0.21
CA ILE A 4 14.51 7.65 -0.26
C ILE A 4 13.96 7.27 1.13
N GLU A 5 14.72 7.47 2.21
CA GLU A 5 14.26 7.12 3.56
C GLU A 5 13.16 8.08 4.04
N GLN A 6 13.35 9.37 3.77
CA GLN A 6 12.37 10.41 4.07
C GLN A 6 11.10 10.23 3.24
N LEU A 7 11.24 9.92 1.94
CA LEU A 7 10.09 9.64 1.06
C LEU A 7 9.33 8.39 1.50
N PHE A 8 10.05 7.34 1.91
CA PHE A 8 9.43 6.14 2.46
C PHE A 8 8.71 6.44 3.78
N THR A 9 9.26 7.33 4.61
CA THR A 9 8.60 7.81 5.84
C THR A 9 7.31 8.55 5.53
N PHE A 10 7.30 9.47 4.57
CA PHE A 10 6.09 10.16 4.13
C PHE A 10 5.02 9.19 3.62
N ALA A 11 5.43 8.19 2.83
CA ALA A 11 4.50 7.18 2.35
C ALA A 11 3.90 6.34 3.49
N CYS A 12 4.69 5.99 4.51
CA CYS A 12 4.22 5.24 5.67
C CYS A 12 3.31 6.06 6.60
N SER A 13 3.60 7.36 6.77
CA SER A 13 2.82 8.26 7.63
C SER A 13 1.58 8.84 6.96
N GLY A 14 1.51 8.77 5.64
CA GLY A 14 0.44 9.39 4.84
C GLY A 14 0.64 10.88 4.57
N ASP A 15 1.87 11.39 4.71
CA ASP A 15 2.22 12.78 4.41
C ASP A 15 2.25 13.05 2.90
N ILE A 16 1.06 13.30 2.33
CA ILE A 16 0.90 13.63 0.92
C ILE A 16 1.57 14.97 0.59
N SER A 17 1.61 15.93 1.52
CA SER A 17 2.23 17.24 1.27
C SER A 17 3.73 17.13 1.02
N GLY A 18 4.45 16.33 1.81
CA GLY A 18 5.86 16.04 1.58
C GLY A 18 6.12 15.34 0.24
N LEU A 19 5.25 14.39 -0.13
CA LEU A 19 5.33 13.71 -1.43
C LEU A 19 5.02 14.67 -2.60
N GLU A 20 4.04 15.55 -2.45
CA GLU A 20 3.71 16.57 -3.45
C GLU A 20 4.87 17.51 -3.70
N GLU A 21 5.53 17.99 -2.65
CA GLU A 21 6.71 18.83 -2.81
C GLU A 21 7.80 18.11 -3.59
N TYR A 22 8.04 16.82 -3.30
CA TYR A 22 9.00 16.01 -4.04
C TYR A 22 8.67 15.92 -5.54
N TYR A 23 7.45 15.56 -5.91
CA TYR A 23 7.08 15.41 -7.32
C TYR A 23 6.99 16.75 -8.06
N LYS A 24 6.52 17.83 -7.41
CA LYS A 24 6.51 19.19 -7.97
C LYS A 24 7.91 19.67 -8.35
N ASN A 25 8.93 19.24 -7.61
CA ASN A 25 10.33 19.55 -7.86
C ASN A 25 11.03 18.59 -8.84
N GLY A 26 10.27 17.79 -9.61
CA GLY A 26 10.83 16.88 -10.61
C GLY A 26 11.39 15.57 -10.03
N GLY A 27 10.89 15.15 -8.87
CA GLY A 27 11.26 13.90 -8.22
C GLY A 27 11.20 12.69 -9.16
N THR A 28 12.20 11.81 -9.04
CA THR A 28 12.25 10.55 -9.78
C THR A 28 11.18 9.58 -9.27
N LYS A 29 10.46 8.96 -10.20
CA LYS A 29 9.42 7.97 -9.93
C LYS A 29 10.00 6.57 -9.81
N ASN A 30 9.28 5.66 -9.15
CA ASN A 30 9.65 4.25 -9.04
C ASN A 30 11.01 4.02 -8.34
N ILE A 31 11.40 4.95 -7.47
CA ILE A 31 12.54 4.77 -6.59
C ILE A 31 12.22 3.68 -5.56
N ARG A 32 13.25 2.93 -5.16
CA ARG A 32 13.09 1.73 -4.33
C ARG A 32 13.79 1.93 -2.99
N TYR A 33 13.04 1.77 -1.90
CA TYR A 33 13.58 1.75 -0.55
C TYR A 33 14.10 0.36 -0.23
N GLN A 34 15.39 0.24 0.10
CA GLN A 34 16.01 -1.04 0.43
C GLN A 34 16.15 -1.19 1.95
N LYS A 35 15.58 -2.27 2.51
CA LYS A 35 15.76 -2.63 3.91
C LYS A 35 15.74 -4.14 4.08
N PHE A 36 16.59 -4.65 4.97
CA PHE A 36 16.69 -6.09 5.28
C PHE A 36 16.88 -6.98 4.03
N GLY A 37 17.63 -6.50 3.04
CA GLY A 37 17.91 -7.23 1.80
C GLY A 37 16.75 -7.25 0.80
N THR A 38 15.64 -6.55 1.06
CA THR A 38 14.50 -6.45 0.15
C THR A 38 14.23 -5.01 -0.26
N GLU A 39 13.76 -4.83 -1.49
CA GLU A 39 13.31 -3.54 -2.02
C GLU A 39 11.80 -3.35 -1.88
N HIS A 40 11.40 -2.12 -1.59
CA HIS A 40 10.01 -1.73 -1.42
C HIS A 40 9.71 -0.44 -2.18
N SER A 41 8.60 -0.42 -2.91
CA SER A 41 8.01 0.82 -3.42
C SER A 41 7.46 1.67 -2.27
N LEU A 42 7.36 2.98 -2.52
CA LEU A 42 6.60 3.89 -1.67
C LEU A 42 5.14 3.41 -1.51
N MET A 43 4.55 2.86 -2.59
CA MET A 43 3.20 2.28 -2.56
C MET A 43 3.08 1.13 -1.56
N MET A 44 4.08 0.24 -1.45
CA MET A 44 4.09 -0.80 -0.43
C MET A 44 4.23 -0.26 0.99
N GLY A 45 4.99 0.82 1.18
CA GLY A 45 5.06 1.54 2.46
C GLY A 45 3.69 2.07 2.89
N ALA A 46 2.99 2.74 1.97
CA ALA A 46 1.64 3.24 2.19
C ALA A 46 0.63 2.11 2.48
N PHE A 47 0.62 1.05 1.66
CA PHE A 47 -0.29 -0.08 1.82
C PHE A 47 -0.16 -0.77 3.19
N ARG A 48 1.08 -1.08 3.61
CA ARG A 48 1.34 -1.77 4.88
C ARG A 48 0.94 -0.95 6.11
N ASN A 49 0.84 0.37 5.95
CA ASN A 49 0.41 1.30 7.00
C ASN A 49 -1.04 1.78 6.79
N CYS A 50 -1.82 1.11 5.94
CA CYS A 50 -3.22 1.44 5.65
C CYS A 50 -3.44 2.87 5.11
N GLN A 51 -2.41 3.50 4.54
CA GLN A 51 -2.48 4.84 3.95
C GLN A 51 -3.02 4.76 2.50
N PHE A 52 -4.30 4.38 2.36
CA PHE A 52 -4.89 4.11 1.05
C PHE A 52 -5.00 5.37 0.17
N ALA A 53 -5.32 6.52 0.76
CA ALA A 53 -5.32 7.80 0.03
C ALA A 53 -3.93 8.14 -0.53
N THR A 54 -2.87 7.82 0.22
CA THR A 54 -1.48 7.99 -0.22
C THR A 54 -1.12 7.01 -1.34
N MET A 55 -1.64 5.77 -1.31
CA MET A 55 -1.48 4.86 -2.44
C MET A 55 -2.12 5.42 -3.72
N ASP A 56 -3.36 5.92 -3.63
CA ASP A 56 -4.06 6.50 -4.78
C ASP A 56 -3.30 7.71 -5.33
N TYR A 57 -2.78 8.56 -4.43
CA TYR A 57 -1.93 9.67 -4.79
C TYR A 57 -0.65 9.20 -5.52
N LEU A 58 0.13 8.27 -4.94
CA LEU A 58 1.36 7.76 -5.55
C LEU A 58 1.09 7.13 -6.93
N LYS A 59 0.00 6.39 -7.07
CA LYS A 59 -0.44 5.83 -8.35
C LYS A 59 -0.73 6.94 -9.37
N SER A 60 -1.38 8.03 -8.96
CA SER A 60 -1.65 9.19 -9.83
C SER A 60 -0.37 9.89 -10.32
N GLN A 61 0.71 9.84 -9.53
CA GLN A 61 2.02 10.37 -9.92
C GLN A 61 2.76 9.46 -10.91
N GLY A 62 2.28 8.22 -11.10
CA GLY A 62 2.88 7.23 -11.98
C GLY A 62 3.85 6.27 -11.27
N GLU A 63 3.75 6.14 -9.95
CA GLU A 63 4.39 5.04 -9.22
C GLU A 63 3.78 3.70 -9.60
N THR A 64 4.61 2.67 -9.58
CA THR A 64 4.25 1.31 -9.95
C THR A 64 4.71 0.31 -8.90
N LEU A 65 3.93 -0.76 -8.76
CA LEU A 65 4.32 -1.94 -8.01
C LEU A 65 5.10 -2.88 -8.93
N THR A 66 6.05 -3.62 -8.38
CA THR A 66 6.58 -4.80 -9.08
C THR A 66 5.52 -5.90 -9.11
N GLU A 67 5.69 -6.89 -9.97
CA GLU A 67 4.80 -8.06 -10.02
C GLU A 67 4.71 -8.77 -8.66
N ALA A 68 5.84 -8.88 -7.94
CA ALA A 68 5.89 -9.49 -6.62
C ALA A 68 5.10 -8.67 -5.58
N GLU A 69 5.21 -7.34 -5.61
CA GLU A 69 4.45 -6.45 -4.73
C GLU A 69 2.96 -6.47 -5.05
N ALA A 70 2.59 -6.45 -6.34
CA ALA A 70 1.21 -6.56 -6.77
C ALA A 70 0.58 -7.89 -6.33
N ALA A 71 1.31 -9.01 -6.48
CA ALA A 71 0.86 -10.32 -6.01
C ALA A 71 0.70 -10.36 -4.49
N ALA A 72 1.62 -9.74 -3.74
CA ALA A 72 1.53 -9.65 -2.27
C ALA A 72 0.32 -8.82 -1.84
N LEU A 73 0.07 -7.69 -2.49
CA LEU A 73 -1.07 -6.82 -2.23
C LEU A 73 -2.39 -7.54 -2.52
N GLN A 74 -2.51 -8.22 -3.66
CA GLN A 74 -3.70 -9.01 -4.00
C GLN A 74 -3.98 -10.12 -2.98
N ARG A 75 -2.93 -10.84 -2.55
CA ARG A 75 -3.05 -11.86 -1.49
C ARG A 75 -3.55 -11.27 -0.18
N ALA A 76 -2.99 -10.13 0.24
CA ALA A 76 -3.39 -9.45 1.46
C ALA A 76 -4.86 -9.00 1.40
N LEU A 77 -5.28 -8.37 0.30
CA LEU A 77 -6.69 -7.97 0.11
C LEU A 77 -7.64 -9.18 0.14
N GLY A 78 -7.26 -10.29 -0.51
CA GLY A 78 -8.06 -11.52 -0.47
C GLY A 78 -8.18 -12.12 0.93
N GLN A 79 -7.14 -12.02 1.77
CA GLN A 79 -7.20 -12.43 3.18
C GLN A 79 -8.11 -11.51 4.00
N MET A 80 -8.02 -10.19 3.79
CA MET A 80 -8.88 -9.23 4.47
C MET A 80 -10.35 -9.45 4.13
N GLU A 81 -10.68 -9.73 2.87
CA GLU A 81 -12.06 -9.99 2.45
C GLU A 81 -12.61 -11.27 3.09
N ARG A 82 -11.82 -12.35 3.12
CA ARG A 82 -12.18 -13.58 3.84
C ARG A 82 -12.41 -13.30 5.32
N ALA A 83 -11.55 -12.50 5.96
CA ALA A 83 -11.70 -12.16 7.37
C ALA A 83 -13.00 -11.38 7.65
N LYS A 84 -13.47 -10.51 6.75
CA LYS A 84 -14.78 -9.84 6.87
C LYS A 84 -15.92 -10.86 6.88
N HIS A 85 -15.92 -11.83 5.97
CA HIS A 85 -16.94 -12.88 5.94
C HIS A 85 -16.95 -13.77 7.19
N LEU A 86 -15.78 -14.01 7.80
CA LEU A 86 -15.69 -14.71 9.08
C LEU A 86 -16.16 -13.88 10.28
N ALA A 87 -16.04 -12.55 10.20
CA ALA A 87 -16.45 -11.62 11.25
C ALA A 87 -17.96 -11.30 11.23
N ASP A 88 -18.68 -11.68 10.18
CA ASP A 88 -20.13 -11.49 10.05
C ASP A 88 -20.88 -12.81 10.40
N PRO A 89 -21.49 -12.97 11.59
CA PRO A 89 -22.02 -14.26 12.04
C PRO A 89 -23.30 -14.72 11.33
N LYS A 90 -23.83 -13.96 10.36
CA LYS A 90 -25.20 -14.13 9.86
C LYS A 90 -25.42 -15.24 8.83
N GLU A 91 -24.41 -16.01 8.45
CA GLU A 91 -24.55 -17.07 7.42
C GLU A 91 -24.48 -18.51 7.95
N LYS A 92 -24.43 -18.75 9.27
CA LYS A 92 -24.43 -20.13 9.80
C LYS A 92 -25.79 -20.70 10.22
N GLU A 93 -26.87 -19.93 10.18
CA GLU A 93 -28.20 -20.41 10.64
C GLU A 93 -29.08 -21.03 9.54
N ARG A 94 -28.65 -21.05 8.26
CA ARG A 94 -29.50 -21.58 7.17
C ARG A 94 -29.22 -23.02 6.73
N GLU A 95 -28.19 -23.68 7.24
CA GLU A 95 -27.85 -25.07 6.86
C GLU A 95 -28.18 -26.12 7.92
N SER A 96 -28.63 -25.75 9.12
CA SER A 96 -28.99 -26.72 10.19
C SER A 96 -30.50 -26.96 10.35
N SER A 97 -31.31 -26.57 9.36
CA SER A 97 -32.76 -26.80 9.33
C SER A 97 -33.16 -27.53 8.04
N ARG A 98 -32.75 -28.78 7.89
CA ARG A 98 -33.37 -29.77 7.00
C ARG A 98 -33.42 -31.12 7.68
#